data_AF-S6IGF3-F1
#
_entry.id   AF-S6IGF3-F1
#
_cell.length_a   1.000
_cell.length_b   1.000
_cell.length_c   1.000
_cell.angle_alpha   90.00
_cell.angle_beta   90.00
_cell.angle_gamma   90.00
#
_symmetry.space_group_name_H-M   'P 1'
#
loop_
_entity.id
_entity.type
_entity.pdbx_description
1 polymer ?
#
loop_
_entity_poly.entity_id
_entity_poly.type
_entity_poly.pdbx_seq_one_letter_code
_entity_poly.pdbx_strand_id
1 'polypeptide(L)'
;MTNSTLENNAQDLGLLFLRISAAVFLLIVHGLPKLLNFQAQLSLIEDPFHMGASLTLILAIFAEVVCPIFIAAGLFVRLSCLPIIVVLLVALLVVHPQWSLEEGQFGWLLLIIFTTVFMAGPGRLALNARFSGALRYV
;
A
#
# COMPACT_ATOMS: atom_id res chain seq x y z
N MET A 1 -19.64 22.07 21.56
CA MET A 1 -19.80 20.77 20.88
C MET A 1 -19.59 20.83 19.37
N THR A 2 -19.43 22.01 18.76
CA THR A 2 -19.24 22.18 17.30
C THR A 2 -17.80 22.02 16.82
N ASN A 3 -16.80 22.39 17.63
CA ASN A 3 -15.39 22.27 17.23
C ASN A 3 -14.93 20.80 17.13
N SER A 4 -15.36 19.96 18.06
CA SER A 4 -15.02 18.53 18.09
C SER A 4 -15.55 17.76 16.88
N THR A 5 -16.73 18.11 16.36
CA THR A 5 -17.30 17.44 15.18
C THR A 5 -16.60 17.86 13.89
N LEU A 6 -16.20 19.13 13.78
CA LEU A 6 -15.43 19.62 12.63
C LEU A 6 -14.01 19.02 12.60
N GLU A 7 -13.34 18.97 13.74
CA GLU A 7 -12.02 18.33 13.87
C GLU A 7 -12.07 16.84 13.49
N ASN A 8 -13.09 16.11 13.99
CA ASN A 8 -13.31 14.71 13.61
C ASN A 8 -13.53 14.56 12.09
N ASN A 9 -14.34 15.44 11.47
CA ASN A 9 -14.58 15.38 10.03
C ASN A 9 -13.31 15.66 9.20
N ALA A 10 -12.48 16.61 9.62
CA ALA A 10 -11.22 16.91 8.94
C ALA A 10 -10.24 15.73 9.02
N GLN A 11 -10.15 15.08 10.19
CA GLN A 11 -9.30 13.90 10.36
C GLN A 11 -9.73 12.74 9.45
N ASP A 12 -11.03 12.46 9.36
CA ASP A 12 -11.52 11.39 8.48
C ASP A 12 -11.36 11.68 7.00
N LEU A 13 -11.56 12.94 6.59
CA LEU A 13 -11.27 13.37 5.23
C LEU A 13 -9.78 13.28 4.92
N GLY A 14 -8.91 13.64 5.88
CA GLY A 14 -7.47 13.48 5.76
C GLY A 14 -7.05 12.02 5.57
N LEU A 15 -7.60 11.10 6.37
CA LEU A 15 -7.34 9.66 6.22
C LEU A 15 -7.90 9.09 4.92
N LEU A 16 -9.07 9.54 4.46
CA LEU A 16 -9.63 9.15 3.17
C LEU A 16 -8.72 9.63 2.02
N PHE A 17 -8.31 10.90 2.06
CA PHE A 17 -7.40 11.47 1.07
C PHE A 17 -6.07 10.72 1.06
N LEU A 18 -5.46 10.47 2.22
CA LEU A 18 -4.19 9.73 2.33
C LEU A 18 -4.31 8.33 1.72
N ARG A 19 -5.38 7.58 2.05
CA ARG A 19 -5.60 6.23 1.49
C ARG A 19 -5.76 6.25 -0.02
N ILE A 20 -6.66 7.08 -0.54
CA ILE A 20 -6.95 7.12 -1.99
C ILE A 20 -5.71 7.59 -2.75
N SER A 21 -5.10 8.70 -2.35
CA SER A 21 -3.94 9.26 -3.06
C SER A 21 -2.75 8.31 -3.06
N ALA A 22 -2.40 7.73 -1.91
CA ALA A 22 -1.31 6.77 -1.80
C ALA A 22 -1.58 5.49 -2.59
N ALA A 23 -2.79 4.94 -2.49
CA ALA A 23 -3.17 3.74 -3.21
C ALA A 23 -3.16 3.95 -4.73
N VAL A 24 -3.72 5.06 -5.21
CA VAL A 24 -3.73 5.40 -6.64
C VAL A 24 -2.31 5.60 -7.15
N PHE A 25 -1.45 6.29 -6.39
CA PHE A 25 -0.08 6.54 -6.80
C PHE A 25 0.73 5.24 -6.88
N LEU A 26 0.65 4.38 -5.85
CA LEU A 26 1.30 3.07 -5.86
C LEU A 26 0.80 2.20 -7.02
N LEU A 27 -0.52 2.16 -7.23
CA LEU A 27 -1.15 1.40 -8.30
C LEU A 27 -0.66 1.87 -9.67
N ILE A 28 -0.66 3.17 -9.94
CA ILE A 28 -0.31 3.70 -11.27
C ILE A 28 1.19 3.55 -11.55
N VAL A 29 2.05 3.86 -10.58
CA VAL A 29 3.50 3.94 -10.79
C VAL A 29 4.17 2.57 -10.72
N HIS A 30 3.70 1.68 -9.85
CA HIS A 30 4.34 0.38 -9.63
C HIS A 30 3.46 -0.80 -10.06
N GLY A 31 2.16 -0.78 -9.72
CA GLY A 31 1.26 -1.90 -9.99
C GLY A 31 0.91 -2.09 -11.47
N LEU A 32 0.41 -1.05 -12.14
CA LEU A 32 -0.06 -1.10 -13.53
C LEU A 32 1.06 -1.51 -14.51
N PRO A 33 2.30 -0.99 -14.42
CA PRO A 33 3.38 -1.44 -15.30
C PRO A 33 3.65 -2.95 -15.16
N LYS A 34 3.60 -3.49 -13.94
CA LYS A 34 3.78 -4.93 -13.67
C LYS A 34 2.64 -5.78 -14.23
N LEU A 35 1.40 -5.31 -14.11
CA LEU A 35 0.22 -6.00 -14.62
C LEU A 35 0.14 -5.99 -16.15
N LEU A 36 0.36 -4.82 -16.77
CA LEU A 36 0.16 -4.63 -18.21
C LEU A 36 1.34 -5.18 -19.04
N ASN A 37 2.55 -5.23 -18.48
CA ASN A 37 3.75 -5.69 -19.17
C ASN A 37 4.36 -6.94 -18.53
N PHE A 38 3.51 -7.90 -18.14
CA PHE A 38 3.91 -9.08 -17.37
C PHE A 38 5.13 -9.81 -17.93
N GLN A 39 5.16 -10.09 -19.25
CA GLN A 39 6.27 -10.82 -19.87
C GLN A 39 7.60 -10.05 -19.86
N ALA A 40 7.56 -8.73 -20.04
CA ALA A 40 8.77 -7.90 -19.94
C ALA A 40 9.25 -7.81 -18.48
N GLN A 41 8.32 -7.83 -17.53
CA GLN A 41 8.62 -7.71 -16.10
C GLN A 41 9.16 -9.02 -15.53
N LEU A 42 8.82 -10.18 -16.09
CA LEU A 42 9.40 -11.47 -15.70
C LEU A 42 10.94 -11.52 -15.84
N SER A 43 11.50 -10.81 -16.82
CA SER A 43 12.95 -10.76 -17.01
C SER A 43 13.65 -9.66 -16.20
N LEU A 44 12.88 -8.74 -15.61
CA LEU A 44 13.39 -7.59 -14.85
C LEU A 44 13.21 -7.76 -13.34
N ILE A 45 12.23 -8.57 -12.91
CA ILE A 45 11.94 -8.77 -11.50
C ILE A 45 13.13 -9.44 -10.81
N GLU A 46 13.59 -8.81 -9.74
CA GLU A 46 14.60 -9.39 -8.88
C GLU A 46 13.97 -10.40 -7.92
N ASP A 47 14.59 -11.57 -7.77
CA ASP A 47 14.08 -12.67 -6.95
C ASP A 47 15.09 -13.04 -5.85
N PRO A 48 15.25 -12.19 -4.81
CA PRO A 48 16.28 -12.37 -3.79
C PRO A 48 16.10 -13.63 -2.94
N PHE A 49 14.89 -14.20 -2.93
CA PHE A 49 14.56 -15.42 -2.18
C PHE A 49 14.53 -16.68 -3.04
N HIS A 50 14.89 -16.58 -4.34
CA HIS A 50 14.93 -17.70 -5.27
C HIS A 50 13.61 -18.50 -5.34
N MET A 51 12.48 -17.81 -5.29
CA MET A 51 11.13 -18.40 -5.35
C MET A 51 10.64 -18.67 -6.78
N GLY A 52 11.37 -18.14 -7.77
CA GLY A 52 11.01 -18.11 -9.17
C GLY A 52 10.40 -16.76 -9.57
N ALA A 53 10.91 -16.17 -10.65
CA ALA A 53 10.48 -14.86 -11.16
C ALA A 53 8.96 -14.73 -11.35
N SER A 54 8.29 -15.80 -11.78
CA SER A 54 6.83 -15.79 -11.96
C SER A 54 6.08 -15.63 -10.64
N LEU A 55 6.46 -16.38 -9.61
CA LEU A 55 5.82 -16.28 -8.30
C LEU A 55 6.11 -14.93 -7.64
N THR A 56 7.36 -14.47 -7.71
CA THR A 56 7.77 -13.16 -7.17
C THR A 56 7.03 -12.02 -7.83
N LEU A 57 6.84 -12.05 -9.17
CA LEU A 57 6.07 -11.04 -9.88
C LEU A 57 4.58 -11.08 -9.53
N ILE A 58 3.98 -12.26 -9.37
CA ILE A 58 2.58 -12.39 -8.96
C ILE A 58 2.37 -11.81 -7.56
N LEU A 59 3.28 -12.08 -6.62
CA LEU A 59 3.22 -11.52 -5.27
C LEU A 59 3.39 -9.99 -5.27
N ALA A 60 4.30 -9.46 -6.09
CA ALA A 60 4.45 -8.02 -6.29
C ALA A 60 3.18 -7.37 -6.88
N ILE A 61 2.56 -8.00 -7.89
CA ILE A 61 1.29 -7.54 -8.47
C ILE A 61 0.16 -7.58 -7.44
N PHE A 62 0.06 -8.63 -6.64
CA PHE A 62 -0.94 -8.70 -5.57
C PHE A 62 -0.76 -7.54 -4.59
N ALA A 63 0.47 -7.30 -4.12
CA ALA A 63 0.79 -6.21 -3.21
C ALA A 63 0.56 -4.83 -3.81
N GLU A 64 0.83 -4.62 -5.10
CA GLU A 64 0.81 -3.27 -5.71
C GLU A 64 -0.42 -2.97 -6.56
N VAL A 65 -1.27 -3.97 -6.83
CA VAL A 65 -2.51 -3.80 -7.59
C VAL A 65 -3.74 -4.11 -6.73
N VAL A 66 -3.80 -5.32 -6.17
CA VAL A 66 -4.98 -5.76 -5.44
C VAL A 66 -5.10 -5.06 -4.09
N CYS A 67 -4.01 -5.02 -3.31
CA CYS A 67 -4.02 -4.38 -2.00
C CYS A 67 -4.34 -2.87 -2.05
N PRO A 68 -3.80 -2.06 -2.98
CA PRO A 68 -4.14 -0.65 -3.07
C PRO A 68 -5.61 -0.42 -3.44
N ILE A 69 -6.20 -1.27 -4.28
CA ILE A 69 -7.65 -1.20 -4.59
C ILE A 69 -8.48 -1.41 -3.32
N PHE A 70 -8.13 -2.39 -2.49
CA PHE A 70 -8.80 -2.61 -1.21
C PHE A 70 -8.58 -1.46 -0.22
N ILE A 71 -7.38 -0.89 -0.15
CA ILE A 71 -7.09 0.29 0.70
C ILE A 71 -7.93 1.49 0.27
N ALA A 72 -8.00 1.78 -1.04
CA ALA A 72 -8.78 2.87 -1.59
C ALA A 72 -10.29 2.68 -1.32
N ALA A 73 -10.79 1.45 -1.46
CA ALA A 73 -12.16 1.10 -1.11
C ALA A 73 -12.43 1.13 0.41
N GLY A 74 -11.40 1.10 1.23
CA GLY A 74 -11.52 0.99 2.68
C GLY A 74 -11.97 -0.39 3.15
N LEU A 75 -11.52 -1.44 2.47
CA LEU A 75 -11.77 -2.85 2.80
C LEU A 75 -10.46 -3.50 3.28
N PHE A 76 -10.49 -4.18 4.43
CA PHE A 76 -9.34 -4.87 5.02
C PHE A 76 -8.06 -4.03 4.98
N VAL A 77 -8.15 -2.76 5.39
CA VAL A 77 -7.10 -1.76 5.14
C VAL A 77 -5.79 -2.14 5.81
N ARG A 78 -5.84 -2.60 7.07
CA ARG A 78 -4.65 -3.01 7.81
C ARG A 78 -4.01 -4.23 7.18
N LEU A 79 -4.81 -5.24 6.84
CA LEU A 79 -4.30 -6.45 6.20
C LEU A 79 -3.69 -6.15 4.83
N SER A 80 -4.32 -5.28 4.05
CA SER A 80 -3.85 -4.89 2.72
C SER A 80 -2.56 -4.06 2.76
N CYS A 81 -2.29 -3.35 3.86
CA CYS A 81 -1.02 -2.64 4.02
C CYS A 81 0.17 -3.59 4.23
N LEU A 82 -0.04 -4.78 4.81
CA LEU A 82 1.06 -5.70 5.15
C LEU A 82 1.85 -6.16 3.91
N PRO A 83 1.22 -6.67 2.82
CA PRO A 83 1.95 -7.03 1.60
C PRO A 83 2.73 -5.87 0.99
N ILE A 84 2.15 -4.66 1.00
CA ILE A 84 2.79 -3.45 0.47
C ILE A 84 4.05 -3.12 1.27
N ILE A 85 3.93 -3.08 2.60
CA ILE A 85 5.06 -2.80 3.50
C ILE A 85 6.18 -3.82 3.30
N VAL A 86 5.84 -5.11 3.19
CA VAL A 86 6.83 -6.17 2.95
C VAL A 86 7.54 -5.98 1.62
N VAL A 87 6.81 -5.76 0.52
CA VAL A 87 7.43 -5.53 -0.80
C VAL A 87 8.34 -4.31 -0.80
N LEU A 88 7.91 -3.20 -0.18
CA LEU A 88 8.73 -1.98 -0.08
C LEU A 88 10.00 -2.22 0.75
N LEU A 89 9.90 -2.94 1.87
CA LEU A 89 11.07 -3.30 2.69
C LEU A 89 12.04 -4.21 1.93
N VAL A 90 11.54 -5.22 1.21
CA VAL A 90 12.38 -6.10 0.37
C VAL A 90 13.06 -5.28 -0.74
N ALA A 91 12.31 -4.41 -1.42
CA ALA A 91 12.86 -3.55 -2.47
C ALA A 91 13.99 -2.64 -1.95
N LEU A 92 13.79 -2.00 -0.81
CA LEU A 92 14.76 -1.04 -0.25
C LEU A 92 15.95 -1.72 0.46
N LEU A 93 15.71 -2.76 1.24
CA LEU A 93 16.72 -3.33 2.15
C LEU A 93 17.45 -4.53 1.57
N VAL A 94 16.85 -5.24 0.63
CA VAL A 94 17.39 -6.51 0.11
C VAL A 94 17.81 -6.38 -1.35
N VAL A 95 16.94 -5.79 -2.18
CA VAL A 95 17.17 -5.60 -3.63
C VAL A 95 18.06 -4.39 -3.90
N HIS A 96 17.84 -3.27 -3.20
CA HIS A 96 18.62 -2.05 -3.37
C HIS A 96 19.28 -1.52 -2.09
N PRO A 97 20.04 -2.34 -1.32
CA PRO A 97 20.67 -1.91 -0.08
C PRO A 97 21.70 -0.78 -0.25
N GLN A 98 22.24 -0.62 -1.45
CA GLN A 98 23.21 0.40 -1.82
C GLN A 98 22.61 1.79 -2.09
N TRP A 99 21.28 1.89 -2.25
CA TRP A 99 20.65 3.17 -2.52
C TRP A 99 20.84 4.14 -1.36
N SER A 100 21.31 5.33 -1.70
CA SER A 100 21.26 6.47 -0.80
C SER A 100 19.82 6.85 -0.46
N LEU A 101 19.65 7.69 0.59
CA LEU A 101 18.34 8.19 0.96
C LEU A 101 17.67 8.97 -0.19
N GLU A 102 18.45 9.66 -1.03
CA GLU A 102 17.95 10.39 -2.20
C GLU A 102 17.40 9.45 -3.28
N GLU A 103 18.11 8.37 -3.59
CA GLU A 103 17.69 7.38 -4.59
C GLU A 103 16.46 6.59 -4.11
N GLY A 104 16.46 6.18 -2.84
CA GLY A 104 15.37 5.42 -2.22
C GLY A 104 14.21 6.27 -1.69
N GLN A 105 14.27 7.60 -1.80
CA GLN A 105 13.35 8.52 -1.10
C GLN A 105 11.88 8.19 -1.34
N PHE A 106 11.54 7.77 -2.56
CA PHE A 106 10.18 7.47 -2.95
C PHE A 106 9.66 6.19 -2.29
N GLY A 107 10.49 5.13 -2.28
CA GLY A 107 10.17 3.90 -1.57
C GLY A 107 10.01 4.13 -0.07
N TRP A 108 10.90 4.93 0.54
CA TRP A 108 10.82 5.31 1.94
C TRP A 108 9.55 6.11 2.25
N LEU A 109 9.18 7.07 1.39
CA LEU A 109 7.96 7.85 1.55
C LEU A 109 6.71 6.98 1.49
N LEU A 110 6.62 6.07 0.51
CA LEU A 110 5.52 5.11 0.43
C LEU A 110 5.47 4.21 1.67
N LEU A 111 6.61 3.73 2.16
CA LEU A 111 6.69 2.90 3.36
C LEU A 111 6.15 3.65 4.58
N ILE A 112 6.54 4.93 4.76
CA ILE A 112 6.01 5.78 5.84
C ILE A 112 4.49 5.95 5.71
N ILE A 113 4.00 6.23 4.50
CA ILE A 113 2.57 6.45 4.26
C ILE A 113 1.75 5.18 4.54
N PHE A 114 2.12 4.05 3.97
CA PHE A 114 1.37 2.80 4.17
C PHE A 114 1.50 2.25 5.60
N THR A 115 2.63 2.49 6.28
CA THR A 115 2.74 2.22 7.71
C THR A 115 1.84 3.13 8.53
N THR A 116 1.73 4.40 8.17
CA THR A 116 0.81 5.35 8.81
C THR A 116 -0.64 4.91 8.63
N VAL A 117 -1.03 4.52 7.42
CA VAL A 117 -2.37 3.96 7.12
C VAL A 117 -2.61 2.66 7.90
N PHE A 118 -1.62 1.78 7.98
CA PHE A 118 -1.70 0.56 8.78
C PHE A 118 -1.96 0.86 10.26
N MET A 119 -1.26 1.82 10.84
CA MET A 119 -1.41 2.21 12.24
C MET A 119 -2.75 2.90 12.51
N ALA A 120 -3.10 3.90 11.70
CA ALA A 120 -4.34 4.66 11.80
C ALA A 120 -5.58 3.78 11.52
N GLY A 121 -5.44 2.79 10.64
CA GLY A 121 -6.50 1.88 10.22
C GLY A 121 -7.44 2.50 9.17
N PRO A 122 -8.62 1.91 8.97
CA PRO A 122 -9.52 2.28 7.87
C PRO A 122 -10.14 3.68 8.02
N GLY A 123 -10.29 4.24 9.21
CA GLY A 123 -11.02 5.50 9.42
C GLY A 123 -12.54 5.38 9.25
N ARG A 124 -13.31 6.43 9.60
CA ARG A 124 -14.79 6.36 9.59
C ARG A 124 -15.39 6.30 8.19
N LEU A 125 -14.73 6.90 7.20
CA LEU A 125 -15.16 6.95 5.80
C LEU A 125 -14.73 5.72 4.98
N ALA A 126 -14.50 4.58 5.62
CA ALA A 126 -14.19 3.31 4.95
C ALA A 126 -15.46 2.48 4.71
N LEU A 127 -15.48 1.65 3.67
CA LEU A 127 -16.56 0.67 3.50
C LEU A 127 -16.60 -0.33 4.67
N ASN A 128 -15.46 -0.61 5.32
CA ASN A 128 -15.41 -1.42 6.53
C ASN A 128 -16.24 -0.87 7.70
N ALA A 129 -16.58 0.42 7.71
CA ALA A 129 -17.47 1.00 8.72
C ALA A 129 -18.87 0.35 8.73
N ARG A 130 -19.26 -0.34 7.65
CA ARG A 130 -20.53 -1.07 7.53
C ARG A 130 -20.48 -2.48 8.10
N PHE A 131 -19.29 -3.04 8.39
CA PHE A 131 -19.16 -4.35 9.01
C PHE A 131 -19.23 -4.27 10.54
N SER A 132 -19.67 -5.36 11.16
CA SER A 132 -19.77 -5.49 12.62
C SER A 132 -18.55 -6.23 13.20
N GLY A 133 -18.23 -5.95 14.46
CA GLY A 133 -17.15 -6.64 15.18
C GLY A 133 -15.75 -6.24 14.74
N ALA A 134 -14.78 -7.16 14.86
CA ALA A 134 -13.37 -6.91 14.55
C ALA A 134 -13.14 -6.45 13.10
N LEU A 135 -13.96 -6.92 12.16
CA LEU A 135 -13.87 -6.60 10.73
C LEU A 135 -14.02 -5.09 10.41
N ARG A 136 -14.62 -4.32 11.33
CA ARG A 136 -14.75 -2.86 11.21
C ARG A 136 -13.39 -2.14 11.29
N TYR A 137 -12.45 -2.72 12.02
CA TYR A 137 -11.16 -2.10 12.36
C TYR A 137 -9.98 -2.68 11.57
N VAL A 138 -10.24 -3.76 10.82
CA VAL A 138 -9.27 -4.50 10.00
C VAL A 138 -9.06 -3.83 8.65
#